data_AF-A0A090W540-F1
#
_entry.id   AF-A0A090W540-F1
#
_cell.length_a   1.000
_cell.length_b   1.000
_cell.length_c   1.000
_cell.angle_alpha   90.00
_cell.angle_beta   90.00
_cell.angle_gamma   90.00
#
_symmetry.space_group_name_H-M   'P 1'
#
loop_
_entity.id
_entity.type
_entity.pdbx_description
1 polymer ?
#
loop_
_entity_poly.entity_id
_entity_poly.type
_entity_poly.pdbx_seq_one_letter_code
_entity_poly.pdbx_strand_id
1 'polypeptide(L)'
;MIRNLFFLVILIVLGISLYLNPNFQTISAGVAILLFGMVMLEEGFRVFTKGPLQNILRKATNKLYKSITTGALITALMQSSSLVSVITISFISAGLISLAEGIGLIFGANIGTTATAWLVAGALV
;
A
#
# COMPACT_ATOMS: atom_id res chain seq x y z
N MET A 1 -31.87 -20.46 -0.12
CA MET A 1 -32.09 -19.90 1.23
C MET A 1 -30.89 -20.11 2.18
N ILE A 2 -30.19 -21.24 2.12
CA ILE A 2 -29.05 -21.57 3.01
C ILE A 2 -27.85 -20.59 2.93
N ARG A 3 -27.55 -20.04 1.75
CA ARG A 3 -26.38 -19.16 1.52
C ARG A 3 -26.49 -17.80 2.21
N ASN A 4 -27.71 -17.26 2.32
CA ASN A 4 -27.96 -15.97 2.97
C ASN A 4 -27.95 -16.12 4.50
N LEU A 5 -28.39 -17.29 5.01
CA LEU A 5 -28.34 -17.61 6.44
C LEU A 5 -26.90 -17.78 6.92
N PHE A 6 -26.05 -18.46 6.15
CA PHE A 6 -24.63 -18.59 6.45
C PHE A 6 -23.91 -17.23 6.54
N PHE A 7 -24.20 -16.32 5.61
CA PHE A 7 -23.64 -14.97 5.62
C PHE A 7 -24.07 -14.16 6.87
N LEU A 8 -25.34 -14.27 7.28
CA LEU A 8 -25.84 -13.62 8.49
C LEU A 8 -25.19 -14.19 9.76
N VAL A 9 -24.99 -15.50 9.83
CA VAL A 9 -24.29 -16.15 10.97
C VAL A 9 -22.85 -15.64 11.08
N ILE A 10 -22.13 -15.51 9.96
CA ILE A 10 -20.78 -14.93 9.93
C ILE A 10 -20.77 -13.51 10.49
N LEU A 11 -21.71 -12.66 10.06
CA LEU A 11 -21.78 -11.27 10.53
C LEU A 11 -22.07 -11.17 12.03
N ILE A 12 -22.96 -12.02 12.55
CA ILE A 12 -23.28 -12.06 13.99
C ILE A 12 -22.07 -12.53 14.79
N VAL A 13 -21.38 -13.58 14.35
CA VAL A 13 -20.15 -14.08 15.01
C VAL A 13 -19.05 -13.03 14.99
N LEU A 14 -18.86 -12.33 13.88
CA LEU A 14 -17.92 -11.21 13.77
C LEU A 14 -18.27 -10.07 14.74
N GLY A 15 -19.55 -9.67 14.78
CA GLY A 15 -20.02 -8.61 15.68
C GLY A 15 -19.83 -8.96 17.16
N ILE A 16 -20.12 -10.21 17.55
CA ILE A 16 -19.90 -10.70 18.91
C ILE A 16 -18.40 -10.77 19.22
N SER A 17 -17.57 -11.27 18.30
CA SER A 17 -16.11 -11.34 18.47
C SER A 17 -15.47 -9.96 18.66
N LEU A 18 -15.96 -8.96 17.91
CA LEU A 18 -15.63 -7.54 18.07
C LEU A 18 -16.09 -7.00 19.42
N TYR A 19 -17.30 -7.28 19.85
CA TYR A 19 -17.80 -6.76 21.12
C TYR A 19 -17.07 -7.35 22.34
N LEU A 20 -16.74 -8.65 22.31
CA LEU A 20 -16.13 -9.35 23.43
C LEU A 20 -14.66 -9.00 23.66
N ASN A 21 -13.91 -8.59 22.62
CA ASN A 21 -12.47 -8.38 22.71
C ASN A 21 -12.08 -6.92 22.40
N PRO A 22 -11.66 -6.12 23.41
CA PRO A 22 -11.28 -4.73 23.19
C PRO A 22 -10.11 -4.58 22.21
N ASN A 23 -9.17 -5.54 22.19
CA ASN A 23 -8.06 -5.55 21.22
C ASN A 23 -8.55 -5.69 19.77
N PHE A 24 -9.58 -6.52 19.55
CA PHE A 24 -10.11 -6.75 18.21
C PHE A 24 -10.85 -5.51 17.68
N GLN A 25 -11.49 -4.74 18.57
CA GLN A 25 -12.08 -3.43 18.24
C GLN A 25 -11.01 -2.45 17.78
N THR A 26 -9.93 -2.30 18.56
CA THR A 26 -8.84 -1.36 18.23
C THR A 26 -8.17 -1.69 16.90
N ILE A 27 -7.86 -2.98 16.67
CA ILE A 27 -7.26 -3.42 15.41
C ILE A 27 -8.22 -3.14 14.24
N SER A 28 -9.50 -3.50 14.39
CA SER A 28 -10.49 -3.32 13.33
C SER A 28 -10.76 -1.84 13.03
N ALA A 29 -10.76 -0.97 14.05
CA ALA A 29 -10.84 0.47 13.87
C ALA A 29 -9.62 1.02 13.14
N GLY A 30 -8.40 0.58 13.50
CA GLY A 30 -7.18 0.96 12.82
C GLY A 30 -7.16 0.53 11.35
N VAL A 31 -7.57 -0.72 11.06
CA VAL A 31 -7.72 -1.23 9.69
C VAL A 31 -8.78 -0.43 8.93
N ALA A 32 -9.94 -0.14 9.53
CA ALA A 32 -10.99 0.64 8.89
C ALA A 32 -10.51 2.05 8.51
N ILE A 33 -9.78 2.73 9.41
CA ILE A 33 -9.19 4.04 9.15
C ILE A 33 -8.12 3.95 8.04
N LEU A 34 -7.28 2.92 8.04
CA LEU A 34 -6.29 2.70 7.00
C LEU A 34 -6.95 2.49 5.63
N LEU A 35 -7.94 1.59 5.55
CA LEU A 35 -8.69 1.33 4.32
C LEU A 35 -9.39 2.59 3.82
N PHE A 36 -10.03 3.35 4.72
CA PHE A 36 -10.64 4.65 4.39
C PHE A 36 -9.59 5.62 3.81
N GLY A 37 -8.43 5.74 4.45
CA GLY A 37 -7.32 6.55 3.94
C GLY A 37 -6.86 6.12 2.54
N MET A 38 -6.80 4.82 2.25
CA MET A 38 -6.46 4.32 0.91
C MET A 38 -7.50 4.71 -0.14
N VAL A 39 -8.79 4.66 0.19
CA VAL A 39 -9.87 5.10 -0.71
C VAL A 39 -9.74 6.60 -1.00
N MET A 40 -9.50 7.42 0.02
CA MET A 40 -9.29 8.86 -0.15
C MET A 40 -8.07 9.17 -1.03
N LEU A 41 -6.97 8.40 -0.87
CA LEU A 41 -5.79 8.52 -1.73
C LEU A 41 -6.09 8.13 -3.18
N GLU A 42 -6.80 7.02 -3.40
CA GLU A 42 -7.23 6.60 -4.74
C GLU A 42 -8.03 7.71 -5.43
N GLU A 43 -9.05 8.25 -4.75
CA GLU A 43 -9.90 9.32 -5.28
C GLU A 43 -9.10 10.59 -5.59
N GLY A 44 -8.24 11.02 -4.67
CA GLY A 44 -7.35 12.16 -4.86
C GLY A 44 -6.41 11.97 -6.04
N PHE A 45 -5.85 10.76 -6.21
CA PHE A 45 -4.97 10.44 -7.33
C PHE A 45 -5.69 10.32 -8.66
N ARG A 46 -6.98 9.94 -8.65
CA ARG A 46 -7.79 9.85 -9.87
C ARG A 46 -7.89 11.16 -10.61
N VAL A 47 -7.88 12.29 -9.90
CA VAL A 47 -7.88 13.65 -10.50
C VAL A 47 -6.64 13.91 -11.36
N PHE A 48 -5.53 13.22 -11.06
CA PHE A 48 -4.27 13.35 -11.80
C PHE A 48 -4.14 12.35 -12.96
N THR A 49 -5.14 11.52 -13.21
CA THR A 49 -5.16 10.69 -14.42
C THR A 49 -5.17 11.58 -15.66
N LYS A 50 -4.33 11.23 -16.65
CA LYS A 50 -4.02 12.02 -17.86
C LYS A 50 -3.27 13.33 -17.63
N GLY A 51 -2.82 13.60 -16.39
CA GLY A 51 -2.04 14.78 -16.03
C GLY A 51 -0.51 14.58 -16.07
N PRO A 52 0.26 15.62 -15.71
CA PRO A 52 1.73 15.56 -15.67
C PRO A 52 2.25 14.49 -14.71
N LEU A 53 1.54 14.26 -13.59
CA LEU A 53 1.90 13.22 -12.61
C LEU A 53 1.91 11.82 -13.22
N GLN A 54 0.90 11.47 -14.02
CA GLN A 54 0.84 10.16 -14.68
C GLN A 54 2.04 9.96 -15.63
N ASN A 55 2.43 11.00 -16.36
CA ASN A 55 3.58 10.92 -17.26
C ASN A 55 4.90 10.77 -16.51
N ILE A 56 5.07 11.45 -15.37
CA ILE A 56 6.24 11.30 -14.51
C ILE A 56 6.31 9.87 -13.96
N LEU A 57 5.20 9.38 -13.40
CA LEU A 57 5.12 8.03 -12.85
C LEU A 57 5.42 6.98 -13.93
N ARG A 58 4.78 7.04 -15.09
CA ARG A 58 5.09 6.12 -16.21
C ARG A 58 6.55 6.19 -16.62
N LYS A 59 7.16 7.37 -16.74
CA LYS A 59 8.60 7.46 -17.11
C LYS A 59 9.53 6.87 -16.05
N ALA A 60 9.14 6.99 -14.78
CA ALA A 60 9.86 6.44 -13.64
C ALA A 60 9.68 4.92 -13.50
N THR A 61 8.53 4.36 -13.90
CA THR A 61 8.21 2.94 -13.67
C THR A 61 8.17 2.08 -14.93
N ASN A 62 8.26 2.64 -16.14
CA ASN A 62 8.05 1.94 -17.42
C ASN A 62 8.95 0.73 -17.72
N LYS A 63 10.01 0.51 -16.93
CA LYS A 63 10.86 -0.68 -17.03
C LYS A 63 11.05 -1.27 -15.64
N LEU A 64 11.13 -2.59 -15.55
CA LEU A 64 11.22 -3.32 -14.29
C LEU A 64 12.36 -2.80 -13.39
N TYR A 65 13.57 -2.63 -13.94
CA TYR A 65 14.69 -2.08 -13.17
C TYR A 65 14.43 -0.67 -12.65
N LYS A 66 13.75 0.19 -13.43
CA LYS A 66 13.43 1.55 -12.98
C LYS A 66 12.35 1.55 -11.91
N SER A 67 11.36 0.67 -12.02
CA SER A 67 10.34 0.55 -10.98
C SER A 67 10.94 0.08 -9.66
N ILE A 68 11.85 -0.90 -9.71
CA ILE A 68 12.60 -1.37 -8.54
C ILE A 68 13.47 -0.25 -7.95
N THR A 69 14.26 0.45 -8.76
CA THR A 69 15.11 1.54 -8.23
C THR A 69 14.28 2.70 -7.68
N THR A 70 13.17 3.04 -8.33
CA THR A 70 12.23 4.05 -7.84
C THR A 70 11.63 3.65 -6.50
N GLY A 71 11.16 2.41 -6.36
CA GLY A 71 10.64 1.91 -5.08
C GLY A 71 11.69 1.88 -3.98
N ALA A 72 12.92 1.49 -4.29
CA ALA A 72 14.02 1.48 -3.35
C ALA A 72 14.38 2.88 -2.86
N LEU A 73 14.50 3.85 -3.79
CA LEU A 73 14.80 5.24 -3.46
C LEU A 73 13.69 5.89 -2.66
N ILE A 74 12.44 5.77 -3.10
CA ILE A 74 11.29 6.34 -2.38
C ILE A 74 11.22 5.73 -0.97
N THR A 75 11.43 4.42 -0.84
CA THR A 75 11.37 3.78 0.49
C THR A 75 12.55 4.17 1.37
N ALA A 76 13.75 4.31 0.82
CA ALA A 76 14.89 4.83 1.59
C ALA A 76 14.62 6.25 2.10
N LEU A 77 13.96 7.11 1.30
CA LEU A 77 13.58 8.46 1.69
C LEU A 77 12.44 8.49 2.72
N MET A 78 11.38 7.71 2.48
CA MET A 78 10.19 7.67 3.35
C MET A 78 10.37 6.79 4.58
N GLN A 79 11.42 5.95 4.59
CA GLN A 79 11.76 4.97 5.64
C GLN A 79 10.62 3.99 6.00
N SER A 80 9.62 3.84 5.13
CA SER A 80 8.45 2.99 5.37
C SER A 80 8.01 2.30 4.09
N SER A 81 8.36 1.01 3.96
CA SER A 81 7.92 0.18 2.83
C SER A 81 6.40 -0.06 2.85
N SER A 82 5.78 -0.12 4.03
CA SER A 82 4.33 -0.26 4.18
C SER A 82 3.59 0.94 3.57
N LEU A 83 4.09 2.15 3.82
CA LEU A 83 3.48 3.36 3.27
C LEU A 83 3.67 3.45 1.74
N VAL A 84 4.85 3.08 1.23
CA VAL A 84 5.08 2.99 -0.22
C VAL A 84 4.18 1.95 -0.88
N SER A 85 3.92 0.83 -0.21
CA SER A 85 3.01 -0.21 -0.70
C SER A 85 1.57 0.31 -0.78
N VAL A 86 1.09 1.00 0.25
CA VAL A 86 -0.25 1.63 0.27
C VAL A 86 -0.42 2.64 -0.86
N ILE A 87 0.56 3.52 -1.06
CA ILE A 87 0.55 4.51 -2.15
C ILE A 87 0.58 3.80 -3.51
N THR A 88 1.39 2.76 -3.66
CA THR A 88 1.48 1.98 -4.90
C THR A 88 0.14 1.33 -5.24
N ILE A 89 -0.52 0.71 -4.26
CA ILE A 89 -1.87 0.15 -4.44
C ILE A 89 -2.85 1.25 -4.88
N SER A 90 -2.80 2.42 -4.23
CA SER A 90 -3.65 3.56 -4.58
C SER A 90 -3.40 4.06 -6.02
N PHE A 91 -2.15 4.08 -6.49
CA PHE A 91 -1.81 4.43 -7.87
C PHE A 91 -2.30 3.41 -8.90
N ILE A 92 -2.27 2.11 -8.56
CA ILE A 92 -2.81 1.05 -9.42
C ILE A 92 -4.32 1.19 -9.50
N SER A 93 -5.02 1.34 -8.36
CA SER A 93 -6.47 1.51 -8.32
C SER A 93 -6.93 2.77 -9.04
N ALA A 94 -6.18 3.87 -8.93
CA ALA A 94 -6.42 5.10 -9.67
C ALA A 94 -6.09 5.01 -11.17
N GLY A 95 -5.41 3.95 -11.63
CA GLY A 95 -5.03 3.76 -13.03
C GLY A 95 -3.82 4.60 -13.50
N LEU A 96 -3.00 5.09 -12.56
CA LEU A 96 -1.81 5.88 -12.87
C LEU A 96 -0.64 5.01 -13.36
N ILE A 97 -0.50 3.82 -12.79
CA ILE A 97 0.50 2.81 -13.15
C ILE A 97 -0.16 1.44 -13.29
N SER A 98 0.45 0.56 -14.07
CA SER A 98 0.02 -0.83 -14.23
C SER A 98 0.42 -1.69 -13.04
N LEU A 99 -0.22 -2.86 -12.90
CA LEU A 99 0.13 -3.85 -11.87
C LEU A 99 1.59 -4.30 -11.98
N ALA A 100 2.11 -4.51 -13.19
CA ALA A 100 3.50 -4.92 -13.39
C ALA A 100 4.49 -3.86 -12.89
N GLU A 101 4.20 -2.59 -13.17
CA GLU A 101 4.96 -1.45 -12.64
C GLU A 101 4.87 -1.40 -11.13
N GLY A 102 3.67 -1.54 -10.55
CA GLY A 102 3.46 -1.57 -9.11
C GLY A 102 4.18 -2.70 -8.37
N ILE A 103 4.20 -3.91 -8.94
CA ILE A 103 4.96 -5.05 -8.39
C ILE A 103 6.45 -4.71 -8.32
N GLY A 104 7.01 -4.11 -9.37
CA GLY A 104 8.40 -3.64 -9.35
C GLY A 104 8.68 -2.61 -8.25
N LEU A 105 7.74 -1.69 -8.02
CA LEU A 105 7.81 -0.69 -6.95
C LEU A 105 7.84 -1.34 -5.56
N ILE A 106 7.01 -2.36 -5.33
CA ILE A 106 6.96 -3.11 -4.07
C ILE A 106 8.26 -3.88 -3.83
N PHE A 107 8.80 -4.55 -4.85
CA PHE A 107 10.10 -5.21 -4.73
C PHE A 107 11.22 -4.20 -4.42
N GLY A 108 11.20 -3.05 -5.11
CA GLY A 108 12.06 -1.92 -4.81
C GLY A 108 11.94 -1.48 -3.37
N ALA A 109 10.72 -1.32 -2.86
CA ALA A 109 10.47 -0.86 -1.51
C ALA A 109 11.10 -1.76 -0.45
N ASN A 110 10.96 -3.08 -0.61
CA ASN A 110 11.58 -4.06 0.28
C ASN A 110 13.11 -3.99 0.24
N ILE A 111 13.71 -3.70 -0.91
CA ILE A 111 15.16 -3.46 -1.02
C ILE A 111 15.52 -2.15 -0.30
N GLY A 112 14.74 -1.08 -0.50
CA GLY A 112 14.96 0.23 0.11
C GLY A 112 15.04 0.21 1.63
N THR A 113 14.20 -0.58 2.30
CA THR A 113 14.26 -0.75 3.77
C THR A 113 15.58 -1.33 4.27
N THR A 114 16.35 -2.03 3.42
CA THR A 114 17.66 -2.56 3.80
C THR A 114 18.78 -1.55 3.62
N ALA A 115 18.58 -0.50 2.81
CA ALA A 115 19.60 0.51 2.53
C ALA A 115 19.99 1.31 3.78
N THR A 116 19.04 1.63 4.66
CA THR A 116 19.32 2.30 5.94
C THR A 116 20.16 1.41 6.86
N ALA A 117 19.86 0.11 6.94
CA ALA A 117 20.63 -0.84 7.73
C ALA A 117 22.09 -0.96 7.23
N TRP A 118 22.29 -0.99 5.90
CA TRP A 118 23.63 -1.00 5.29
C TRP A 118 24.39 0.31 5.47
N LEU A 119 23.73 1.47 5.38
CA LEU A 119 24.35 2.77 5.64
C LEU A 119 24.83 2.88 7.09
N VAL A 120 24.02 2.42 8.05
CA VAL A 120 24.42 2.37 9.46
C VAL A 120 25.58 1.39 9.65
N ALA A 121 25.48 0.18 9.09
CA ALA A 121 26.54 -0.82 9.20
C ALA A 121 27.88 -0.35 8.60
N GLY A 122 27.85 0.29 7.43
CA GLY A 122 29.05 0.82 6.76
C GLY A 122 29.60 2.10 7.39
N ALA A 123 28.81 2.84 8.17
CA ALA A 123 29.28 3.99 8.94
C ALA A 123 29.86 3.60 10.31
N LEU A 124 29.55 2.38 10.80
CA LEU A 124 30.04 1.82 12.06
C LEU A 124 31.24 0.87 11.90
N VAL A 125 31.73 0.68 10.67
CA VAL A 125 32.96 -0.05 10.33
C VAL A 125 33.99 0.95 9.85
#